data_AF-A0A534ZP56-F1
#
_entry.id   AF-A0A534ZP56-F1
#
_cell.length_a   1.000
_cell.length_b   1.000
_cell.length_c   1.000
_cell.angle_alpha   90.00
_cell.angle_beta   90.00
_cell.angle_gamma   90.00
#
_symmetry.space_group_name_H-M   'P 1'
#
loop_
_entity.id
_entity.type
_entity.pdbx_description
1 polymer ?
#
loop_
_entity_poly.entity_id
_entity_poly.type
_entity_poly.pdbx_seq_one_letter_code
_entity_poly.pdbx_strand_id
1 'polypeptide(L)'
;MTSRRMAGLLGACLLLGACRPSNEAPTWRADCPPLARPAPLSEDAAREAYRVAERRHALRLREAATPGFFLREMHATLDAKRIAAGQVCLAELADRGQRLFEHEYNFPDGLGGGSSATAPAGPFRRVQQGLFGGPETISCPSCHWIGGPNGAGAETDNAFLQGDGERTGSGDQRNPPALVALGVVQALAHEMSRDLQKERADLVREAAHAGAG
;
A
#
# COMPACT_ATOMS: atom_id res chain seq x y z
N MET A 1 37.83 71.40 6.03
CA MET A 1 37.86 70.81 4.66
C MET A 1 37.17 69.45 4.72
N THR A 2 36.10 69.29 3.92
CA THR A 2 35.53 68.04 3.32
C THR A 2 35.28 66.80 4.22
N SER A 3 34.18 66.03 4.14
CA SER A 3 32.96 66.01 3.32
C SER A 3 32.10 64.79 3.73
N ARG A 4 30.78 64.99 3.87
CA ARG A 4 29.61 64.13 3.50
C ARG A 4 29.57 62.60 3.70
N ARG A 5 28.54 62.19 4.47
CA ARG A 5 27.39 61.27 4.17
C ARG A 5 27.60 59.92 3.43
N MET A 6 27.08 58.84 4.05
CA MET A 6 26.28 57.70 3.49
C MET A 6 26.16 56.66 4.63
N ALA A 7 25.05 56.32 5.28
CA ALA A 7 23.70 55.96 4.83
C ALA A 7 23.72 54.92 3.69
N GLY A 8 23.50 53.64 4.00
CA GLY A 8 23.18 52.63 2.99
C GLY A 8 23.40 51.16 3.38
N LEU A 9 22.30 50.48 3.66
CA LEU A 9 22.02 49.06 3.36
C LEU A 9 22.72 47.94 4.15
N LEU A 10 22.08 47.57 5.26
CA LEU A 10 21.94 46.17 5.69
C LEU A 10 21.11 45.41 4.65
N GLY A 11 21.79 44.70 3.74
CA GLY A 11 21.16 43.80 2.78
C GLY A 11 20.86 42.45 3.42
N ALA A 12 19.60 42.26 3.82
CA ALA A 12 19.04 40.99 4.26
C ALA A 12 19.10 39.94 3.12
N CYS A 13 19.96 38.94 3.25
CA CYS A 13 19.87 37.70 2.48
C CYS A 13 19.12 36.65 3.30
N LEU A 14 17.82 36.89 3.52
CA LEU A 14 16.87 35.84 3.86
C LEU A 14 16.45 35.18 2.54
N LEU A 15 17.27 34.24 2.08
CA LEU A 15 16.87 33.27 1.07
C LEU A 15 15.78 32.38 1.69
N LEU A 16 14.54 32.85 1.60
CA LEU A 16 13.35 32.03 1.75
C LEU A 16 13.37 31.00 0.62
N GLY A 17 14.06 29.88 0.87
CA GLY A 17 13.83 28.63 0.16
C GLY A 17 12.42 28.18 0.46
N ALA A 18 11.45 28.77 -0.25
CA ALA A 18 10.10 28.26 -0.28
C ALA A 18 10.16 26.88 -0.94
N CYS A 19 10.20 25.83 -0.11
CA CYS A 19 9.82 24.49 -0.53
C CYS A 19 8.36 24.58 -1.00
N ARG A 20 8.16 24.88 -2.29
CA ARG A 20 6.88 24.63 -2.94
C ARG A 20 6.68 23.12 -2.89
N PRO A 21 5.60 22.60 -2.27
CA PRO A 21 5.20 21.24 -2.56
C PRO A 21 4.90 21.20 -4.06
N SER A 22 5.71 20.47 -4.83
CA SER A 22 5.42 20.24 -6.24
C SER A 22 4.14 19.41 -6.30
N ASN A 23 3.03 20.06 -6.63
CA ASN A 23 1.76 19.41 -7.00
C ASN A 23 1.86 18.76 -8.40
N GLU A 24 3.04 18.34 -8.83
CA GLU A 24 3.17 17.60 -10.08
C GLU A 24 2.58 16.21 -9.85
N ALA A 25 1.43 15.96 -10.49
CA ALA A 25 0.89 14.63 -10.60
C ALA A 25 1.98 13.69 -11.13
N PRO A 26 2.08 12.44 -10.63
CA PRO A 26 3.05 11.49 -11.17
C PRO A 26 2.87 11.39 -12.68
N THR A 27 3.89 11.81 -13.42
CA THR A 27 3.90 11.71 -14.87
C THR A 27 4.27 10.28 -15.21
N TRP A 28 3.27 9.45 -15.50
CA TRP A 28 3.52 8.12 -16.04
C TRP A 28 4.27 8.28 -17.35
N ARG A 29 5.31 7.47 -17.53
CA ARG A 29 6.14 7.47 -18.73
C ARG A 29 5.29 7.24 -19.98
N ALA A 30 5.48 8.11 -20.99
CA ALA A 30 4.74 8.06 -22.24
C ALA A 30 5.05 6.80 -23.10
N ASP A 31 6.20 6.15 -22.86
CA ASP A 31 6.60 4.93 -23.56
C ASP A 31 6.09 3.64 -22.87
N CYS A 32 5.25 3.76 -21.84
CA CYS A 32 4.69 2.60 -21.18
C CYS A 32 3.65 1.88 -22.05
N PRO A 33 3.66 0.52 -22.06
CA PRO A 33 2.58 -0.22 -22.66
C PRO A 33 1.26 0.08 -21.93
N PRO A 34 0.14 0.18 -22.66
CA PRO A 34 -1.15 0.38 -22.04
C PRO A 34 -1.52 -0.83 -21.17
N LEU A 35 -2.24 -0.57 -20.07
CA LEU A 35 -2.88 -1.64 -19.31
C LEU A 35 -4.07 -2.15 -20.12
N ALA A 36 -3.85 -3.16 -20.95
CA ALA A 36 -4.90 -3.84 -21.69
C ALA A 36 -5.57 -4.89 -20.81
N ARG A 37 -6.91 -4.95 -20.82
CA ARG A 37 -7.68 -6.06 -20.23
C ARG A 37 -8.50 -6.71 -21.34
N PRO A 38 -8.31 -8.01 -21.61
CA PRO A 38 -9.09 -8.69 -22.63
C PRO A 38 -10.57 -8.68 -22.24
N ALA A 39 -11.46 -8.67 -23.24
CA ALA A 39 -12.90 -8.74 -22.98
C ALA A 39 -13.22 -10.04 -22.21
N PRO A 40 -14.12 -10.00 -21.21
CA PRO A 40 -14.51 -11.20 -20.48
C PRO A 40 -15.00 -12.30 -21.43
N LEU A 41 -14.65 -13.55 -21.14
CA LEU A 41 -15.03 -14.74 -21.92
C LEU A 41 -14.56 -14.74 -23.39
N SER A 42 -13.57 -13.92 -23.73
CA SER A 42 -12.90 -13.94 -25.05
C SER A 42 -11.80 -14.99 -25.13
N GLU A 43 -11.38 -15.35 -26.35
CA GLU A 43 -10.22 -16.21 -26.59
C GLU A 43 -8.94 -15.60 -25.98
N ASP A 44 -8.76 -14.28 -26.10
CA ASP A 44 -7.62 -13.57 -25.50
C ASP A 44 -7.63 -13.67 -23.97
N ALA A 45 -8.80 -13.59 -23.34
CA ALA A 45 -8.94 -13.79 -21.90
C ALA A 45 -8.56 -15.23 -21.49
N ALA A 46 -8.93 -16.23 -22.28
CA ALA A 46 -8.54 -17.61 -22.03
C ALA A 46 -7.03 -17.82 -22.21
N ARG A 47 -6.42 -17.22 -23.24
CA ARG A 47 -4.97 -17.25 -23.46
C ARG A 47 -4.22 -16.59 -22.31
N GLU A 48 -4.69 -15.43 -21.84
CA GLU A 48 -4.07 -14.76 -20.70
C GLU A 48 -4.21 -15.56 -19.41
N ALA A 49 -5.39 -16.15 -19.16
CA ALA A 49 -5.60 -17.03 -18.00
C ALA A 49 -4.61 -18.21 -17.99
N TYR A 50 -4.32 -18.81 -19.15
CA TYR A 50 -3.32 -19.87 -19.27
C TYR A 50 -1.90 -19.35 -18.93
N ARG A 51 -1.51 -18.19 -19.48
CA ARG A 51 -0.21 -17.57 -19.17
C ARG A 51 -0.05 -17.26 -17.68
N VAL A 52 -1.11 -16.78 -17.04
CA VAL A 52 -1.14 -16.52 -15.60
C VAL A 52 -0.98 -17.83 -14.82
N ALA A 53 -1.71 -18.89 -15.20
CA ALA A 53 -1.63 -20.19 -14.54
C ALA A 53 -0.23 -20.82 -14.64
N GLU A 54 0.39 -20.80 -15.83
CA GLU A 54 1.76 -21.29 -16.03
C GLU A 54 2.76 -20.52 -15.16
N ARG A 55 2.63 -19.19 -15.12
CA ARG A 55 3.50 -18.33 -14.31
C ARG A 55 3.33 -18.61 -12.82
N ARG A 56 2.10 -18.73 -12.33
CA ARG A 56 1.83 -19.10 -10.92
C ARG A 56 2.41 -20.46 -10.58
N HIS A 57 2.30 -21.43 -11.48
CA HIS A 57 2.91 -22.74 -11.30
C HIS A 57 4.45 -22.65 -11.19
N ALA A 58 5.09 -21.94 -12.10
CA ALA A 58 6.54 -21.73 -12.06
C ALA A 58 7.00 -21.02 -10.78
N LEU A 59 6.26 -20.00 -10.32
CA LEU A 59 6.56 -19.29 -9.07
C LEU A 59 6.44 -20.22 -7.85
N ARG A 60 5.39 -21.06 -7.78
CA ARG A 60 5.25 -22.04 -6.68
C ARG A 60 6.41 -23.03 -6.65
N LEU A 61 6.88 -23.50 -7.80
CA LEU A 61 8.05 -24.40 -7.87
C LEU A 61 9.33 -23.69 -7.39
N ARG A 62 9.53 -22.43 -7.77
CA ARG A 62 10.68 -21.63 -7.29
C ARG A 62 10.61 -21.37 -5.79
N GLU A 63 9.43 -21.06 -5.28
CA GLU A 63 9.21 -20.84 -3.85
C GLU A 63 9.50 -22.11 -3.04
N ALA A 64 9.08 -23.28 -3.53
CA ALA A 64 9.43 -24.56 -2.91
C ALA A 64 10.93 -24.87 -2.96
N ALA A 65 11.61 -24.53 -4.06
CA ALA A 65 13.05 -24.74 -4.21
C ALA A 65 13.90 -23.73 -3.42
N THR A 66 13.39 -22.53 -3.19
CA THR A 66 14.09 -21.43 -2.51
C THR A 66 13.10 -20.61 -1.71
N PRO A 67 12.78 -21.02 -0.47
CA PRO A 67 11.77 -20.32 0.34
C PRO A 67 12.03 -18.82 0.53
N GLY A 68 10.96 -18.04 0.50
CA GLY A 68 10.94 -16.57 0.52
C GLY A 68 11.42 -15.92 -0.78
N PHE A 69 11.56 -16.69 -1.87
CA PHE A 69 12.01 -16.17 -3.16
C PHE A 69 11.04 -15.11 -3.69
N PHE A 70 9.74 -15.39 -3.61
CA PHE A 70 8.71 -14.52 -4.14
C PHE A 70 8.77 -13.12 -3.54
N LEU A 71 8.73 -12.98 -2.21
CA LEU A 71 8.76 -11.65 -1.60
C LEU A 71 10.08 -10.92 -1.81
N ARG A 72 11.22 -11.61 -1.81
CA ARG A 72 12.51 -10.96 -2.14
C ARG A 72 12.51 -10.38 -3.55
N GLU A 73 11.97 -11.11 -4.53
CA GLU A 73 11.85 -10.63 -5.91
C GLU A 73 10.85 -9.46 -6.02
N MET A 74 9.69 -9.54 -5.36
CA MET A 74 8.71 -8.46 -5.37
C MET A 74 9.26 -7.18 -4.73
N HIS A 75 9.97 -7.28 -3.59
CA HIS A 75 10.62 -6.13 -2.96
C HIS A 75 11.68 -5.48 -3.85
N ALA A 76 12.52 -6.27 -4.51
CA ALA A 76 13.55 -5.75 -5.41
C ALA A 76 12.96 -5.03 -6.63
N THR A 77 11.77 -5.45 -7.07
CA THR A 77 11.14 -4.95 -8.29
C THR A 77 10.12 -3.84 -8.05
N LEU A 78 9.51 -3.78 -6.87
CA LEU A 78 8.56 -2.74 -6.43
C LEU A 78 9.23 -1.71 -5.52
N ASP A 79 10.38 -1.18 -5.95
CA ASP A 79 11.07 -0.12 -5.23
C ASP A 79 10.23 1.17 -5.21
N ALA A 80 9.92 1.65 -4.01
CA ALA A 80 9.05 2.81 -3.80
C ALA A 80 9.60 4.09 -4.45
N LYS A 81 10.93 4.28 -4.50
CA LYS A 81 11.54 5.47 -5.11
C LYS A 81 11.35 5.45 -6.63
N ARG A 82 11.56 4.29 -7.25
CA ARG A 82 11.33 4.09 -8.69
C ARG A 82 9.86 4.29 -9.06
N ILE A 83 8.94 3.77 -8.26
CA ILE A 83 7.49 3.97 -8.45
C ILE A 83 7.15 5.46 -8.35
N ALA A 84 7.60 6.13 -7.29
CA ALA A 84 7.34 7.56 -7.08
C ALA A 84 7.94 8.44 -8.18
N ALA A 85 9.08 8.04 -8.74
CA ALA A 85 9.73 8.71 -9.87
C ALA A 85 9.09 8.38 -11.24
N GLY A 86 7.99 7.62 -11.29
CA GLY A 86 7.31 7.25 -12.54
C GLY A 86 8.10 6.25 -13.40
N GLN A 87 9.12 5.60 -12.86
CA GLN A 87 10.03 4.72 -13.62
C GLN A 87 9.48 3.32 -13.84
N VAL A 88 8.39 2.97 -13.16
CA VAL A 88 7.68 1.68 -13.28
C VAL A 88 6.39 1.92 -14.06
N CYS A 89 6.16 1.15 -15.13
CA CYS A 89 4.95 1.28 -15.92
C CYS A 89 3.72 0.79 -15.16
N LEU A 90 2.56 1.43 -15.38
CA LEU A 90 1.32 1.06 -14.70
C LEU A 90 0.93 -0.41 -14.96
N ALA A 91 1.13 -0.92 -16.18
CA ALA A 91 0.87 -2.32 -16.51
C ALA A 91 1.75 -3.29 -15.70
N GLU A 92 3.02 -2.95 -15.51
CA GLU A 92 3.98 -3.72 -14.71
C GLU A 92 3.62 -3.67 -13.22
N LEU A 93 3.24 -2.48 -12.71
CA LEU A 93 2.80 -2.30 -11.34
C LEU A 93 1.52 -3.09 -11.06
N ALA A 94 0.55 -3.07 -11.97
CA ALA A 94 -0.71 -3.80 -11.85
C ALA A 94 -0.48 -5.32 -11.86
N ASP A 95 0.34 -5.84 -12.77
CA ASP A 95 0.68 -7.27 -12.85
C ASP A 95 1.42 -7.76 -11.59
N ARG A 96 2.38 -6.99 -11.07
CA ARG A 96 3.06 -7.34 -9.82
C ARG A 96 2.16 -7.22 -8.59
N GLY A 97 1.32 -6.18 -8.54
CA GLY A 97 0.33 -6.00 -7.48
C GLY A 97 -0.65 -7.17 -7.43
N GLN A 98 -1.12 -7.66 -8.59
CA GLN A 98 -1.97 -8.84 -8.66
C GLN A 98 -1.28 -10.09 -8.10
N ARG A 99 0.02 -10.26 -8.35
CA ARG A 99 0.77 -11.40 -7.80
C ARG A 99 0.92 -11.29 -6.29
N LEU A 100 1.22 -10.11 -5.75
CA LEU A 100 1.28 -9.89 -4.30
C LEU A 100 -0.08 -10.16 -3.64
N PHE A 101 -1.16 -9.77 -4.31
CA PHE A 101 -2.52 -10.01 -3.83
C PHE A 101 -2.81 -11.51 -3.72
N GLU A 102 -2.45 -12.27 -4.76
CA GLU A 102 -2.77 -13.70 -4.87
C GLU A 102 -1.80 -14.64 -4.15
N HIS A 103 -0.64 -14.14 -3.75
CA HIS A 103 0.39 -14.96 -3.11
C HIS A 103 -0.09 -15.53 -1.77
N GLU A 104 0.20 -16.81 -1.56
CA GLU A 104 0.00 -17.47 -0.28
C GLU A 104 1.26 -17.28 0.57
N TYR A 105 1.16 -16.37 1.53
CA TYR A 105 2.27 -15.99 2.41
C TYR A 105 2.62 -17.12 3.36
N ASN A 106 3.91 -17.43 3.47
CA ASN A 106 4.44 -18.48 4.33
C ASN A 106 5.40 -17.91 5.39
N PHE A 107 5.93 -18.77 6.27
CA PHE A 107 6.88 -18.34 7.31
C PHE A 107 8.14 -17.64 6.75
N PRO A 108 8.81 -18.15 5.70
CA PRO A 108 9.86 -17.43 4.99
C PRO A 108 9.47 -16.03 4.49
N ASP A 109 8.20 -15.80 4.16
CA ASP A 109 7.65 -14.49 3.79
C ASP A 109 7.40 -13.56 5.00
N GLY A 110 7.55 -14.07 6.22
CA GLY A 110 7.32 -13.33 7.47
C GLY A 110 5.95 -13.57 8.11
N LEU A 111 5.19 -14.58 7.66
CA LEU A 111 3.94 -14.97 8.28
C LEU A 111 4.13 -15.21 9.79
N GLY A 112 3.28 -14.57 10.60
CA GLY A 112 3.30 -14.76 12.05
C GLY A 112 4.40 -14.03 12.81
N GLY A 113 5.07 -13.04 12.20
CA GLY A 113 6.28 -12.38 12.72
C GLY A 113 6.42 -12.21 14.26
N GLY A 114 7.66 -12.19 14.74
CA GLY A 114 7.96 -12.13 16.18
C GLY A 114 7.79 -13.48 16.87
N SER A 115 7.32 -13.48 18.11
CA SER A 115 7.14 -14.72 18.90
C SER A 115 6.00 -15.62 18.41
N SER A 116 5.09 -15.08 17.60
CA SER A 116 3.91 -15.81 17.12
C SER A 116 4.25 -16.89 16.09
N ALA A 117 5.31 -16.71 15.30
CA ALA A 117 5.79 -17.69 14.31
C ALA A 117 6.29 -18.99 14.97
N THR A 118 6.73 -18.91 16.23
CA THR A 118 7.27 -20.03 17.00
C THR A 118 6.41 -20.42 18.19
N ALA A 119 5.30 -19.70 18.44
CA ALA A 119 4.41 -20.00 19.55
C ALA A 119 3.67 -21.33 19.31
N PRO A 120 3.35 -22.12 20.35
CA PRO A 120 2.57 -23.36 20.18
C PRO A 120 1.20 -23.14 19.52
N ALA A 121 0.58 -21.98 19.75
CA ALA A 121 -0.67 -21.60 19.11
C ALA A 121 -0.50 -21.13 17.65
N GLY A 122 0.74 -20.90 17.21
CA GLY A 122 1.05 -20.36 15.90
C GLY A 122 0.52 -18.94 15.66
N PRO A 123 0.50 -18.49 14.40
CA PRO A 123 0.02 -17.17 14.02
C PRO A 123 -1.47 -17.08 13.72
N PHE A 124 -2.13 -18.23 13.65
CA PHE A 124 -3.53 -18.30 13.28
C PHE A 124 -4.42 -18.27 14.53
N ARG A 125 -5.34 -17.32 14.57
CA ARG A 125 -6.40 -17.25 15.58
C ARG A 125 -7.58 -16.48 15.02
N ARG A 126 -8.78 -17.02 15.21
CA ARG A 126 -10.02 -16.43 14.70
C ARG A 126 -10.27 -15.01 15.22
N VAL A 127 -9.91 -14.75 16.48
CA VAL A 127 -10.07 -13.46 17.14
C VAL A 127 -8.69 -12.82 17.29
N GLN A 128 -8.57 -11.55 16.89
CA GLN A 128 -7.30 -10.84 17.00
C GLN A 128 -6.93 -10.57 18.46
N GLN A 129 -5.62 -10.62 18.75
CA GLN A 129 -5.03 -10.11 19.97
C GLN A 129 -3.89 -9.15 19.58
N GLY A 130 -4.09 -7.86 19.83
CA GLY A 130 -3.15 -6.83 19.35
C GLY A 130 -3.10 -6.77 17.83
N LEU A 131 -1.91 -6.90 17.24
CA LEU A 131 -1.69 -6.88 15.78
C LEU A 131 -1.79 -8.27 15.13
N PHE A 132 -2.03 -9.33 15.91
CA PHE A 132 -1.99 -10.71 15.45
C PHE A 132 -3.37 -11.36 15.46
N GLY A 133 -3.61 -12.23 14.49
CA GLY A 133 -4.89 -12.91 14.29
C GLY A 133 -5.70 -12.38 13.12
N GLY A 134 -6.86 -12.98 12.91
CA GLY A 134 -7.74 -12.70 11.78
C GLY A 134 -8.38 -13.99 11.27
N PRO A 135 -9.10 -13.97 10.15
CA PRO A 135 -9.45 -15.22 9.47
C PRO A 135 -8.16 -16.06 9.31
N GLU A 136 -8.28 -17.39 9.45
CA GLU A 136 -7.18 -18.35 9.34
C GLU A 136 -6.71 -18.41 7.88
N THR A 137 -6.09 -17.33 7.42
CA THR A 137 -5.75 -17.09 6.03
C THR A 137 -4.32 -16.60 5.85
N ILE A 138 -3.81 -16.87 4.67
CA ILE A 138 -2.47 -16.55 4.19
C ILE A 138 -2.50 -15.81 2.84
N SER A 139 -3.65 -15.35 2.34
CA SER A 139 -3.70 -14.59 1.07
C SER A 139 -4.86 -13.59 1.04
N CYS A 140 -4.78 -12.58 0.20
CA CYS A 140 -5.85 -11.57 0.11
C CYS A 140 -7.17 -12.15 -0.49
N PRO A 141 -7.14 -13.01 -1.54
CA PRO A 141 -8.35 -13.60 -2.11
C PRO A 141 -9.16 -14.44 -1.14
N SER A 142 -8.59 -14.97 -0.05
CA SER A 142 -9.35 -15.78 0.91
C SER A 142 -10.53 -15.03 1.52
N CYS A 143 -10.44 -13.70 1.61
CA CYS A 143 -11.43 -12.84 2.25
C CYS A 143 -12.08 -11.87 1.26
N HIS A 144 -11.51 -11.72 0.06
CA HIS A 144 -11.95 -10.75 -0.95
C HIS A 144 -12.33 -11.43 -2.27
N TRP A 145 -13.41 -12.22 -2.24
CA TRP A 145 -13.79 -13.13 -3.34
C TRP A 145 -15.27 -13.12 -3.73
N ILE A 146 -16.19 -12.61 -2.91
CA ILE A 146 -17.60 -12.54 -3.27
C ILE A 146 -17.79 -11.55 -4.42
N GLY A 147 -18.36 -12.05 -5.52
CA GLY A 147 -18.50 -11.27 -6.76
C GLY A 147 -17.26 -11.32 -7.67
N GLY A 148 -16.28 -12.17 -7.35
CA GLY A 148 -15.05 -12.37 -8.12
C GLY A 148 -13.80 -11.83 -7.40
N PRO A 149 -12.65 -11.84 -8.08
CA PRO A 149 -11.40 -11.32 -7.52
C PRO A 149 -11.53 -9.86 -7.06
N ASN A 150 -11.02 -9.54 -5.87
CA ASN A 150 -11.16 -8.23 -5.22
C ASN A 150 -12.58 -7.93 -4.69
N GLY A 151 -13.40 -8.97 -4.57
CA GLY A 151 -14.76 -8.91 -4.05
C GLY A 151 -14.85 -8.66 -2.55
N ALA A 152 -16.08 -8.68 -2.03
CA ALA A 152 -16.32 -8.65 -0.58
C ALA A 152 -16.05 -10.04 0.05
N GLY A 153 -16.12 -10.13 1.38
CA GLY A 153 -16.08 -11.40 2.10
C GLY A 153 -17.46 -11.89 2.51
N ALA A 154 -17.58 -13.19 2.79
CA ALA A 154 -18.75 -13.76 3.44
C ALA A 154 -18.75 -13.47 4.95
N GLU A 155 -19.86 -13.73 5.63
CA GLU A 155 -19.93 -13.68 7.09
C GLU A 155 -18.87 -14.58 7.76
N THR A 156 -18.54 -15.71 7.12
CA THR A 156 -17.47 -16.61 7.57
C THR A 156 -16.09 -15.97 7.52
N ASP A 157 -15.90 -14.94 6.71
CA ASP A 157 -14.63 -14.23 6.52
C ASP A 157 -14.50 -13.00 7.43
N ASN A 158 -15.52 -12.75 8.27
CA ASN A 158 -15.51 -11.63 9.20
C ASN A 158 -14.29 -11.71 10.14
N ALA A 159 -13.55 -10.61 10.19
CA ALA A 159 -12.48 -10.41 11.14
C ALA A 159 -13.06 -9.96 12.49
N PHE A 160 -12.51 -10.49 13.58
CA PHE A 160 -12.84 -10.08 14.94
C PHE A 160 -11.66 -9.27 15.49
N LEU A 161 -11.71 -7.96 15.32
CA LEU A 161 -10.62 -7.04 15.62
C LEU A 161 -10.58 -6.69 17.12
N GLN A 162 -9.41 -6.32 17.64
CA GLN A 162 -9.26 -5.81 19.01
C GLN A 162 -9.81 -6.74 20.13
N GLY A 163 -9.84 -8.05 19.90
CA GLY A 163 -10.36 -9.02 20.86
C GLY A 163 -9.34 -9.52 21.89
N ASP A 164 -9.75 -10.52 22.64
CA ASP A 164 -8.95 -11.23 23.65
C ASP A 164 -8.16 -12.42 23.08
N GLY A 165 -8.29 -12.66 21.78
CA GLY A 165 -7.66 -13.79 21.09
C GLY A 165 -8.51 -15.07 21.05
N GLU A 166 -9.55 -15.20 21.87
CA GLU A 166 -10.20 -16.49 22.12
C GLU A 166 -11.70 -16.47 21.82
N ARG A 167 -12.43 -15.45 22.29
CA ARG A 167 -13.90 -15.42 22.23
C ARG A 167 -14.36 -14.44 21.18
N THR A 168 -15.18 -14.87 20.23
CA THR A 168 -15.69 -13.98 19.15
C THR A 168 -16.44 -12.78 19.70
N GLY A 169 -17.17 -12.94 20.80
CA GLY A 169 -17.88 -11.84 21.48
C GLY A 169 -16.97 -10.79 22.13
N SER A 170 -15.65 -11.00 22.18
CA SER A 170 -14.70 -9.99 22.66
C SER A 170 -14.19 -9.06 21.56
N GLY A 171 -14.35 -9.43 20.28
CA GLY A 171 -13.82 -8.68 19.14
C GLY A 171 -14.87 -7.83 18.42
N ASP A 172 -14.43 -6.70 17.85
CA ASP A 172 -15.22 -5.90 16.91
C ASP A 172 -15.31 -6.64 15.57
N GLN A 173 -16.51 -7.15 15.26
CA GLN A 173 -16.75 -7.95 14.06
C GLN A 173 -16.88 -7.04 12.83
N ARG A 174 -16.04 -7.28 11.82
CA ARG A 174 -16.03 -6.54 10.56
C ARG A 174 -16.00 -7.47 9.36
N ASN A 175 -16.91 -7.25 8.42
CA ASN A 175 -16.92 -7.94 7.14
C ASN A 175 -15.88 -7.35 6.18
N PRO A 176 -15.10 -8.17 5.44
CA PRO A 176 -14.17 -7.68 4.44
C PRO A 176 -14.92 -6.95 3.32
N PRO A 177 -14.66 -5.64 3.09
CA PRO A 177 -15.33 -4.91 2.02
C PRO A 177 -14.84 -5.35 0.64
N ALA A 178 -15.61 -5.05 -0.39
CA ALA A 178 -15.12 -5.14 -1.76
C ALA A 178 -13.97 -4.13 -1.97
N LEU A 179 -12.90 -4.57 -2.62
CA LEU A 179 -11.73 -3.73 -2.90
C LEU A 179 -11.82 -3.04 -4.27
N VAL A 180 -12.80 -3.42 -5.09
CA VAL A 180 -13.07 -2.78 -6.39
C VAL A 180 -13.23 -1.28 -6.21
N ALA A 181 -12.51 -0.51 -7.03
CA ALA A 181 -12.51 0.96 -7.04
C ALA A 181 -11.97 1.67 -5.77
N LEU A 182 -11.57 0.95 -4.71
CA LEU A 182 -10.99 1.58 -3.52
C LEU A 182 -9.69 2.34 -3.79
N GLY A 183 -8.98 2.04 -4.89
CA GLY A 183 -7.83 2.84 -5.34
C GLY A 183 -8.18 4.32 -5.62
N VAL A 184 -9.41 4.60 -6.09
CA VAL A 184 -9.88 5.99 -6.29
C VAL A 184 -10.17 6.66 -4.95
N VAL A 185 -10.79 5.93 -4.02
CA VAL A 185 -11.04 6.41 -2.65
C VAL A 185 -9.72 6.72 -1.95
N GLN A 186 -8.72 5.85 -2.11
CA GLN A 186 -7.38 6.06 -1.58
C GLN A 186 -6.71 7.30 -2.20
N ALA A 187 -6.81 7.50 -3.51
CA ALA A 187 -6.25 8.69 -4.18
C ALA A 187 -6.88 9.98 -3.61
N LEU A 188 -8.22 10.00 -3.48
CA LEU A 188 -8.94 11.12 -2.87
C LEU A 188 -8.53 11.34 -1.40
N ALA A 189 -8.41 10.26 -0.62
CA ALA A 189 -7.98 10.33 0.77
C ALA A 189 -6.55 10.89 0.90
N HIS A 190 -5.65 10.58 -0.03
CA HIS A 190 -4.31 11.17 -0.09
C HIS A 190 -4.34 12.67 -0.38
N GLU A 191 -5.20 13.11 -1.30
CA GLU A 191 -5.40 14.54 -1.58
C GLU A 191 -5.92 15.27 -0.34
N MET A 192 -6.98 14.75 0.28
CA MET A 192 -7.56 15.31 1.51
C MET A 192 -6.55 15.34 2.66
N SER A 193 -5.76 14.27 2.81
CA SER A 193 -4.72 14.20 3.85
C SER A 193 -3.65 15.25 3.65
N ARG A 194 -3.19 15.47 2.41
CA ARG A 194 -2.24 16.53 2.07
C ARG A 194 -2.81 17.91 2.43
N ASP A 195 -4.07 18.15 2.11
CA ASP A 195 -4.72 19.44 2.36
C ASP A 195 -4.88 19.70 3.87
N LEU A 196 -5.36 18.70 4.62
CA LEU A 196 -5.46 18.79 6.08
C LEU A 196 -4.09 18.97 6.77
N GLN A 197 -3.04 18.30 6.26
CA GLN A 197 -1.69 18.49 6.78
C GLN A 197 -1.17 19.91 6.52
N LYS A 198 -1.50 20.50 5.37
CA LYS A 198 -1.18 21.90 5.06
C LYS A 198 -1.92 22.85 6.01
N GLU A 199 -3.22 22.69 6.19
CA GLU A 199 -4.02 23.50 7.12
C GLU A 199 -3.47 23.43 8.55
N ARG A 200 -3.16 22.22 9.03
CA ARG A 200 -2.51 22.03 10.34
C ARG A 200 -1.19 22.80 10.41
N ALA A 201 -0.34 22.70 9.39
CA ALA A 201 0.95 23.38 9.38
C ALA A 201 0.78 24.90 9.38
N ASP A 202 -0.23 25.42 8.69
CA ASP A 202 -0.53 26.84 8.62
C ASP A 202 -0.99 27.36 9.99
N LEU A 203 -1.93 26.67 10.64
CA LEU A 203 -2.41 26.98 11.98
C LEU A 203 -1.30 26.92 13.05
N VAL A 204 -0.41 25.92 12.97
CA VAL A 204 0.74 25.82 13.90
C VAL A 204 1.68 27.02 13.72
N ARG A 205 1.92 27.48 12.48
CA ARG A 205 2.73 28.68 12.24
C ARG A 205 2.05 29.95 12.76
N GLU A 206 0.75 30.09 12.53
CA GLU A 206 -0.03 31.22 13.04
C GLU A 206 -0.03 31.28 14.58
N ALA A 207 -0.23 30.15 15.25
CA ALA A 207 -0.18 30.06 16.71
C ALA A 207 1.20 30.46 17.26
N ALA A 208 2.28 29.98 16.63
CA ALA A 208 3.65 30.36 17.00
C ALA A 208 3.91 31.87 16.80
N HIS A 209 3.37 32.47 15.73
CA HIS A 209 3.47 33.92 15.51
C HIS A 209 2.62 34.75 16.47
N ALA A 210 1.47 34.22 16.92
CA ALA A 210 0.58 34.85 17.89
C ALA A 210 1.07 34.76 19.34
N GLY A 211 2.22 34.16 19.60
CA GLY A 211 2.79 34.01 20.95
C GLY A 211 2.13 32.94 21.80
N ALA A 212 1.36 32.03 21.19
CA ALA A 212 0.85 30.84 21.84
C ALA A 212 1.93 29.74 21.77
N GLY A 213 2.83 29.74 22.75
CA GLY A 213 3.86 28.72 22.98
C GLY A 213 3.77 28.16 24.39
#